data_AF-A0A2N1M5A1-F1
#
_entry.id   AF-A0A2N1M5A1-F1
#
_cell.length_a   1.000
_cell.length_b   1.000
_cell.length_c   1.000
_cell.angle_alpha   90.00
_cell.angle_beta   90.00
_cell.angle_gamma   90.00
#
_symmetry.space_group_name_H-M   'P 1'
#
loop_
_entity.id
_entity.type
_entity.pdbx_description
1 polymer ?
#
loop_
_entity_poly.entity_id
_entity_poly.type
_entity_poly.pdbx_seq_one_letter_code
_entity_poly.pdbx_strand_id
1 'polypeptide(L)'
;MLDFESPFTADEYIQYDSAEITTEILSNDEILKVVLPDNQEKEAEELLNPLPLVTHSEAIETYDKVILYLEQQEDSYDKKKEELKFIKKLRKEALRQRFISAKQINIDSFIKSK
;
A
#
# COMPACT_ATOMS: atom_id res chain seq x y z
N MET A 1 5.27 25.72 -43.12
CA MET A 1 5.02 26.55 -41.94
C MET A 1 3.52 26.41 -41.68
N LEU A 2 3.12 25.72 -40.62
CA LEU A 2 1.70 25.56 -40.29
C LEU A 2 1.31 26.80 -39.47
N ASP A 3 0.56 27.71 -40.09
CA ASP A 3 0.00 28.86 -39.39
C ASP A 3 -1.18 28.35 -38.53
N PHE A 4 -0.94 28.23 -37.22
CA PHE A 4 -2.01 28.01 -36.25
C PHE A 4 -2.66 29.35 -35.96
N GLU A 5 -3.64 29.70 -36.78
CA GLU A 5 -4.47 30.87 -36.54
C GLU A 5 -5.39 30.59 -35.34
N SER A 6 -5.15 31.35 -34.26
CA SER A 6 -5.86 31.32 -32.97
C SER A 6 -5.49 30.19 -32.00
N PRO A 7 -4.80 30.49 -30.87
CA PRO A 7 -4.71 29.54 -29.77
C PRO A 7 -6.09 29.45 -29.11
N PHE A 8 -6.79 28.32 -29.31
CA PHE A 8 -8.02 27.99 -28.58
C PHE A 8 -7.78 28.16 -27.07
N THR A 9 -8.69 28.85 -26.40
CA THR A 9 -8.67 28.99 -24.94
C THR A 9 -9.07 27.66 -24.27
N ALA A 10 -8.51 27.35 -23.11
CA ALA A 10 -8.81 26.10 -22.39
C ALA A 10 -10.32 25.90 -22.14
N ASP A 11 -11.07 26.99 -22.00
CA ASP A 11 -12.51 27.02 -21.81
C ASP A 11 -13.29 26.46 -23.02
N GLU A 12 -12.73 26.50 -24.23
CA GLU A 12 -13.35 25.95 -25.45
C GLU A 12 -13.18 24.43 -25.57
N TYR A 13 -12.35 23.80 -24.71
CA TYR A 13 -12.09 22.36 -24.72
C TYR A 13 -12.91 21.59 -23.68
N ILE A 14 -13.55 22.27 -22.74
CA ILE A 14 -14.27 21.62 -21.64
C ILE A 14 -15.73 21.40 -22.03
N GLN A 15 -15.99 20.33 -22.79
CA GLN A 15 -17.35 19.83 -22.98
C GLN A 15 -17.74 18.94 -21.78
N TYR A 16 -18.50 19.50 -20.86
CA TYR A 16 -19.20 18.70 -19.85
C TYR A 16 -20.46 18.12 -20.46
N ASP A 17 -20.60 16.79 -20.46
CA ASP A 17 -21.89 16.16 -20.72
C ASP A 17 -22.81 16.43 -19.52
N SER A 18 -23.65 17.45 -19.64
CA SER A 18 -24.60 17.83 -18.59
C SER A 18 -25.74 16.82 -18.43
N ALA A 19 -25.87 15.85 -19.32
CA ALA A 19 -26.92 14.83 -19.25
C ALA A 19 -26.63 13.76 -18.19
N GLU A 20 -25.37 13.57 -17.80
CA GLU A 20 -24.91 12.54 -16.85
C GLU A 20 -24.45 13.14 -15.51
N ILE A 21 -24.97 14.31 -15.11
CA ILE A 21 -24.75 14.87 -13.75
C ILE A 21 -25.91 14.46 -12.83
N THR A 22 -26.39 13.22 -12.95
CA THR A 22 -27.45 12.66 -12.08
C THR A 22 -26.97 11.54 -11.18
N THR A 23 -25.67 11.27 -11.13
CA THR A 23 -25.07 10.41 -10.12
C THR A 23 -24.54 11.27 -8.98
N GLU A 24 -25.37 11.35 -7.92
CA GLU A 24 -25.06 11.74 -6.55
C GLU A 24 -23.56 11.99 -6.32
N ILE A 25 -23.15 13.25 -6.41
CA ILE A 25 -21.81 13.68 -6.03
C ILE A 25 -21.69 13.37 -4.55
N LEU A 26 -20.89 12.34 -4.21
CA LEU A 26 -20.58 11.98 -2.84
C LEU A 26 -20.13 13.22 -2.07
N SER A 27 -20.80 13.49 -0.96
CA SER A 27 -20.41 14.58 -0.08
C SER A 27 -19.02 14.33 0.50
N ASN A 28 -18.30 15.41 0.83
CA ASN A 28 -16.98 15.28 1.48
C ASN A 28 -17.05 14.43 2.76
N ASP A 29 -18.16 14.48 3.49
CA ASP A 29 -18.38 13.69 4.70
C ASP A 29 -18.54 12.19 4.40
N GLU A 30 -19.20 11.83 3.29
CA GLU A 30 -19.28 10.44 2.84
C GLU A 30 -17.93 9.91 2.35
N ILE A 31 -17.14 10.76 1.68
CA ILE A 31 -15.77 10.42 1.28
C ILE A 31 -14.93 10.14 2.53
N LEU A 32 -15.03 10.98 3.56
CA LEU A 32 -14.28 10.82 4.81
C LEU A 32 -14.65 9.54 5.56
N LYS A 33 -15.93 9.13 5.56
CA LYS A 33 -16.37 7.86 6.18
C LYS A 33 -15.80 6.61 5.50
N VAL A 34 -15.55 6.66 4.20
CA VAL A 34 -14.96 5.52 3.46
C VAL A 34 -13.43 5.47 3.65
N VAL A 35 -12.79 6.62 3.84
CA VAL A 35 -11.33 6.73 3.98
C VAL A 35 -10.85 6.51 5.42
N LEU A 36 -11.66 6.89 6.41
CA LEU A 36 -11.32 6.71 7.82
C LEU A 36 -11.82 5.34 8.31
N PRO A 37 -10.94 4.46 8.80
CA PRO A 37 -11.34 3.15 9.29
C PRO A 37 -12.19 3.30 10.58
N ASP A 38 -13.46 2.92 10.49
CA ASP A 38 -14.46 3.01 11.57
C ASP A 38 -14.37 1.79 12.52
N ASN A 39 -13.17 1.50 13.04
CA ASN A 39 -12.91 0.23 13.75
C ASN A 39 -12.05 0.42 15.01
N GLN A 40 -12.49 1.21 16.00
CA GLN A 40 -11.72 1.40 17.24
C GLN A 40 -11.93 0.34 18.33
N GLU A 41 -12.74 -0.70 18.15
CA GLU A 41 -13.07 -1.61 19.26
C GLU A 41 -12.41 -3.00 19.24
N LYS A 42 -11.72 -3.41 18.16
CA LYS A 42 -11.15 -4.79 18.09
C LYS A 42 -9.63 -4.89 18.23
N GLU A 43 -8.89 -3.78 18.24
CA GLU A 43 -7.42 -3.79 18.39
C GLU A 43 -6.92 -3.50 19.82
N ALA A 44 -7.81 -3.16 20.77
CA ALA A 44 -7.39 -2.64 22.07
C ALA A 44 -6.75 -3.69 23.00
N GLU A 45 -7.09 -4.98 22.87
CA GLU A 45 -6.57 -6.03 23.78
C GLU A 45 -5.14 -6.47 23.44
N GLU A 46 -4.68 -6.30 22.20
CA GLU A 46 -3.32 -6.68 21.76
C GLU A 46 -2.26 -5.60 22.07
N LEU A 47 -2.70 -4.39 22.45
CA LEU A 47 -1.83 -3.24 22.75
C LEU A 47 -1.24 -3.24 24.18
N LEU A 48 -1.64 -4.18 25.05
CA LEU A 48 -1.12 -4.22 26.42
C LEU A 48 0.37 -4.61 26.50
N ASN A 49 0.92 -5.20 25.44
CA ASN A 49 2.36 -5.40 25.25
C ASN A 49 2.71 -5.23 23.76
N PRO A 50 2.96 -4.00 23.28
CA PRO A 50 3.34 -3.82 21.89
C PRO A 50 4.64 -4.61 21.66
N LEU A 51 4.61 -5.52 20.70
CA LEU A 51 5.81 -6.20 20.23
C LEU A 51 6.84 -5.13 19.83
N PRO A 52 8.14 -5.41 20.01
CA PRO A 52 9.18 -4.49 19.58
C PRO A 52 8.96 -4.12 18.11
N LEU A 53 9.01 -2.83 17.82
CA LEU A 53 8.85 -2.33 16.46
C LEU A 53 10.02 -2.84 15.62
N VAL A 54 9.73 -3.60 14.57
CA VAL A 54 10.73 -4.13 13.63
C VAL A 54 10.59 -3.39 12.31
N THR A 55 11.72 -2.97 11.73
CA THR A 55 11.71 -2.34 10.40
C THR A 55 11.44 -3.38 9.31
N HIS A 56 10.90 -2.94 8.16
CA HIS A 56 10.67 -3.87 7.05
C HIS A 56 11.96 -4.56 6.56
N SER A 57 13.10 -3.88 6.63
CA SER A 57 14.41 -4.47 6.27
C SER A 57 14.81 -5.60 7.22
N GLU A 58 14.73 -5.38 8.54
CA GLU A 58 15.05 -6.40 9.55
C GLU A 58 14.11 -7.61 9.45
N ALA A 59 12.83 -7.39 9.17
CA ALA A 59 11.88 -8.47 8.94
C ALA A 59 12.29 -9.33 7.72
N ILE A 60 12.67 -8.70 6.61
CA ILE A 60 13.14 -9.41 5.40
C ILE A 60 14.39 -10.25 5.70
N GLU A 61 15.38 -9.66 6.38
CA GLU A 61 16.61 -10.38 6.75
C GLU A 61 16.33 -11.58 7.67
N THR A 62 15.36 -11.43 8.58
CA THR A 62 14.95 -12.51 9.48
C THR A 62 14.28 -13.64 8.72
N TYR A 63 13.38 -13.33 7.78
CA TYR A 63 12.78 -14.35 6.92
C TYR A 63 13.82 -15.08 6.06
N ASP A 64 14.84 -14.38 5.55
CA ASP A 64 15.92 -14.99 4.78
C ASP A 64 16.71 -16.02 5.60
N LYS A 65 16.99 -15.71 6.87
CA LYS A 65 17.65 -16.66 7.80
C LYS A 65 16.78 -17.89 8.07
N VAL A 66 15.48 -17.71 8.29
CA VAL A 66 14.55 -18.83 8.54
C VAL A 66 14.41 -19.70 7.29
N ILE A 67 14.32 -19.11 6.10
CA ILE A 67 14.28 -19.84 4.83
C ILE A 67 15.54 -20.71 4.69
N LEU A 68 16.71 -20.12 4.90
CA LEU A 68 17.99 -20.85 4.82
C LEU A 68 18.03 -22.03 5.81
N TYR A 69 17.62 -21.80 7.05
CA TYR A 69 17.56 -22.84 8.07
C TYR A 69 16.62 -23.99 7.68
N LEU A 70 15.42 -23.67 7.18
CA LEU A 70 14.44 -24.66 6.76
C LEU A 70 14.88 -25.44 5.51
N GLU A 71 15.61 -24.80 4.59
CA GLU A 71 16.14 -25.45 3.39
C GLU A 71 17.30 -26.41 3.69
N GLN A 72 18.09 -26.16 4.74
CA GLN A 72 19.21 -27.01 5.17
C GLN A 72 18.79 -28.27 5.92
N GLN A 73 17.50 -28.39 6.26
CA GLN A 73 17.00 -29.41 7.17
C GLN A 73 16.44 -30.63 6.40
N GLU A 74 17.29 -31.63 6.18
CA GLU A 74 17.03 -32.79 5.29
C GLU A 74 16.00 -33.81 5.85
N ASP A 75 15.85 -33.93 7.18
CA ASP A 75 15.21 -35.11 7.82
C ASP A 75 13.70 -35.03 8.15
N SER A 76 12.97 -33.96 7.78
CA SER A 76 11.50 -33.93 7.98
C SER A 76 10.75 -33.16 6.88
N TYR A 77 10.87 -33.69 5.66
CA TYR A 77 10.56 -33.00 4.41
C TYR A 77 9.11 -32.48 4.27
N ASP A 78 8.10 -33.23 4.72
CA ASP A 78 6.70 -32.88 4.42
C ASP A 78 6.16 -31.68 5.22
N LYS A 79 6.36 -31.62 6.55
CA LYS A 79 5.89 -30.48 7.36
C LYS A 79 6.64 -29.18 7.03
N LYS A 80 7.94 -29.30 6.72
CA LYS A 80 8.82 -28.17 6.39
C LYS A 80 8.44 -27.49 5.07
N LYS A 81 7.77 -28.18 4.14
CA LYS A 81 7.42 -27.63 2.82
C LYS A 81 6.34 -26.56 2.89
N GLU A 82 5.28 -26.78 3.67
CA GLU A 82 4.22 -25.78 3.84
C GLU A 82 4.70 -24.61 4.71
N GLU A 83 5.49 -24.88 5.75
CA GLU A 83 6.14 -23.82 6.55
C GLU A 83 7.05 -22.95 5.69
N LEU A 84 7.93 -23.55 4.89
CA LEU A 84 8.83 -22.83 3.98
C LEU A 84 8.05 -21.98 2.97
N LYS A 85 6.96 -22.52 2.42
CA LYS A 85 6.08 -21.79 1.50
C LYS A 85 5.40 -20.62 2.20
N PHE A 86 4.97 -20.79 3.44
CA PHE A 86 4.38 -19.73 4.24
C PHE A 86 5.39 -18.61 4.52
N ILE A 87 6.60 -18.95 4.99
CA ILE A 87 7.67 -17.96 5.24
C ILE A 87 8.05 -17.21 3.95
N LYS A 88 8.14 -17.90 2.80
CA LYS A 88 8.40 -17.26 1.50
C LYS A 88 7.30 -16.26 1.11
N LYS A 89 6.03 -16.52 1.44
CA LYS A 89 4.94 -15.55 1.23
C LYS A 89 5.09 -14.34 2.13
N LEU A 90 5.39 -14.54 3.42
CA LEU A 90 5.60 -13.43 4.37
C LEU A 90 6.76 -12.52 3.94
N ARG A 91 7.87 -13.11 3.49
CA ARG A 91 9.00 -12.36 2.93
C ARG A 91 8.58 -11.49 1.74
N LYS A 92 7.78 -12.05 0.82
CA LYS A 92 7.28 -11.32 -0.35
C LYS A 92 6.38 -10.15 0.05
N GLU A 93 5.54 -10.34 1.06
CA GLU A 93 4.69 -9.26 1.57
C GLU A 93 5.52 -8.17 2.25
N ALA A 94 6.53 -8.53 3.07
CA ALA A 94 7.44 -7.55 3.67
C ALA A 94 8.19 -6.71 2.61
N LEU A 95 8.59 -7.32 1.50
CA LEU A 95 9.17 -6.61 0.35
C LEU A 95 8.18 -5.62 -0.28
N ARG A 96 6.91 -6.03 -0.45
CA ARG A 96 5.86 -5.17 -0.98
C ARG A 96 5.60 -3.98 -0.06
N GLN A 97 5.47 -4.22 1.24
CA GLN A 97 5.27 -3.18 2.24
C GLN A 97 6.45 -2.20 2.26
N ARG A 98 7.70 -2.70 2.24
CA ARG A 98 8.89 -1.85 2.12
C ARG A 98 8.84 -0.94 0.89
N PHE A 99 8.44 -1.47 -0.26
CA PHE A 99 8.32 -0.70 -1.50
C PHE A 99 7.22 0.36 -1.44
N ILE A 100 6.06 0.03 -0.88
CA ILE A 100 4.95 0.98 -0.70
C ILE A 100 5.35 2.09 0.27
N SER A 101 5.93 1.76 1.42
CA SER A 101 6.40 2.73 2.41
C SER A 101 7.45 3.68 1.81
N ALA A 102 8.39 3.16 1.01
CA ALA A 102 9.38 3.98 0.32
C ALA A 102 8.74 4.96 -0.69
N LYS A 103 7.70 4.53 -1.42
CA LYS A 103 6.93 5.41 -2.31
C LYS A 103 6.15 6.47 -1.55
N GLN A 104 5.54 6.11 -0.41
CA GLN A 104 4.80 7.07 0.42
C GLN A 104 5.72 8.19 0.92
N ILE A 105 6.93 7.84 1.40
CA ILE A 105 7.93 8.82 1.82
C ILE A 105 8.29 9.78 0.67
N ASN A 106 8.37 9.28 -0.57
CA ASN A 106 8.64 10.10 -1.74
C ASN A 106 7.51 11.12 -2.02
N ILE A 107 6.25 10.69 -1.96
CA ILE A 107 5.09 11.57 -2.16
C ILE A 107 4.97 12.59 -1.02
N ASP A 108 5.12 12.17 0.23
CA ASP A 108 5.04 13.04 1.39
C ASP A 108 6.11 14.15 1.34
N SER A 109 7.31 13.81 0.86
CA SER A 109 8.37 14.81 0.67
C SER A 109 8.04 15.85 -0.39
N PHE A 110 7.32 15.46 -1.46
CA PHE A 110 6.88 16.38 -2.50
C PHE A 110 5.81 17.35 -1.99
N ILE A 111 4.81 16.85 -1.25
CA ILE A 111 3.74 17.68 -0.67
C ILE A 111 4.31 18.70 0.32
N LYS A 112 5.26 18.30 1.16
CA LYS A 112 5.90 19.18 2.15
C LYS A 112 6.85 20.22 1.56
N SER A 113 7.17 20.14 0.27
CA SER A 113 8.12 21.05 -0.41
C SER A 113 7.48 22.31 -1.02
N LYS A 114 6.17 22.52 -0.81
CA LYS A 114 5.39 23.65 -1.35
C LYS A 114 4.89 24.55 -0.23
#